data_AF-A0A3B3Q4U7-F1
#
_entry.id   AF-A0A3B3Q4U7-F1
#
_cell.length_a   1.000
_cell.length_b   1.000
_cell.length_c   1.000
_cell.angle_alpha   90.00
_cell.angle_beta   90.00
_cell.angle_gamma   90.00
#
_symmetry.space_group_name_H-M   'P 1'
#
loop_
_entity.id
_entity.type
_entity.pdbx_description
1 polymer ?
#
loop_
_entity_poly.entity_id
_entity_poly.type
_entity_poly.pdbx_seq_one_letter_code
_entity_poly.pdbx_strand_id
1 'polypeptide(L)'
;MGLWLLQAACLVTSLLKCAGAVRVTMRQHSLDVVQGDSVMLPCSFFTMSPLSRLNIVWTKTPLSDPRSPSQVIVYDHGQAIESPVLMGRVAFLDVPWRADIILNGTHTSDAGMYRCVVSNPPEAGGPGVGEVTLSVFAPPSLPLCLWEGDASAGGSVTLSCAVQEAVPVPEMRWEKLEPEEMSLPINMDGTLKGTLSIENVSSQNSGLYRCTVSNTLGTQCCYIRLHVYSSLGPSPGVLQGALLSLTMTLVLLALSALLLWLRHSVRMSWWQGEEDGCYNKIRYTPSLIRRTFV
;
A
#
# COMPACT_ATOMS: atom_id res chain seq x y z
N MET A 1 19.70 75.80 46.68
CA MET A 1 18.86 74.68 47.16
C MET A 1 18.04 73.98 46.07
N GLY A 2 18.08 74.40 44.79
CA GLY A 2 17.30 73.76 43.70
C GLY A 2 17.98 72.60 42.95
N LEU A 3 19.32 72.48 43.03
CA LEU A 3 20.07 71.45 42.28
C LEU A 3 19.94 70.04 42.89
N TRP A 4 19.80 69.96 44.22
CA TRP A 4 19.61 68.71 44.97
C TRP A 4 18.23 68.08 44.75
N LEU A 5 17.20 68.90 44.51
CA LEU A 5 15.85 68.40 44.20
C LEU A 5 15.76 67.81 42.78
N LEU A 6 16.50 68.37 41.82
CA LEU A 6 16.57 67.84 40.45
C LEU A 6 17.35 66.52 40.37
N GLN A 7 18.45 66.39 41.12
CA GLN A 7 19.20 65.12 41.19
C GLN A 7 18.43 64.04 41.94
N ALA A 8 17.73 64.37 43.03
CA ALA A 8 16.85 63.45 43.74
C ALA A 8 15.66 63.02 42.86
N ALA A 9 15.05 63.94 42.10
CA ALA A 9 13.99 63.61 41.15
C ALA A 9 14.49 62.68 40.03
N CYS A 10 15.69 62.92 39.49
CA CYS A 10 16.30 62.04 38.49
C CYS A 10 16.56 60.62 39.02
N LEU A 11 17.07 60.50 40.25
CA LEU A 11 17.30 59.21 40.93
C LEU A 11 15.99 58.49 41.30
N VAL A 12 14.93 59.22 41.65
CA VAL A 12 13.59 58.65 41.87
C VAL A 12 12.95 58.21 40.54
N THR A 13 13.19 58.92 39.43
CA THR A 13 12.71 58.49 38.10
C THR A 13 13.49 57.32 37.49
N SER A 14 14.76 57.13 37.87
CA SER A 14 15.55 55.97 37.41
C SER A 14 15.19 54.68 38.15
N LEU A 15 14.69 54.80 39.39
CA LEU A 15 14.19 53.66 40.18
C LEU A 15 12.77 53.20 39.78
N LEU A 16 12.00 54.00 39.04
CA LEU A 16 10.63 53.67 38.60
C LEU A 16 10.54 52.96 37.24
N LYS A 17 11.66 52.53 36.65
CA LYS A 17 11.71 51.73 35.42
C LYS A 17 12.15 50.29 35.68
N CYS A 18 11.59 49.65 36.71
CA CYS A 18 11.49 48.19 36.70
C CYS A 18 10.28 47.79 35.83
N ALA A 19 10.32 48.13 34.53
CA ALA A 19 9.42 47.51 33.57
C ALA A 19 9.89 46.05 33.43
N GLY A 20 9.34 45.18 34.26
CA GLY A 20 9.61 43.73 34.22
C GLY A 20 9.30 43.17 32.83
N ALA A 21 9.87 42.01 32.51
CA ALA A 21 9.54 41.27 31.31
C ALA A 21 8.34 40.35 31.58
N VAL A 22 7.54 40.06 30.55
CA VAL A 22 6.49 39.06 30.64
C VAL A 22 7.16 37.71 30.90
N ARG A 23 6.75 37.02 31.95
CA ARG A 23 7.25 35.68 32.26
C ARG A 23 6.26 34.65 31.75
N VAL A 24 6.72 33.72 30.92
CA VAL A 24 5.92 32.58 30.46
C VAL A 24 6.37 31.32 31.18
N THR A 25 5.44 30.42 31.47
CA THR A 25 5.70 29.14 32.13
C THR A 25 4.84 28.06 31.49
N MET A 26 5.48 26.97 31.07
CA MET A 26 4.81 25.78 30.57
C MET A 26 4.73 24.76 31.72
N ARG A 27 3.55 24.24 32.03
CA ARG A 27 3.43 23.19 33.06
C ARG A 27 4.02 21.84 32.60
N GLN A 28 4.03 21.63 31.28
CA GLN A 28 4.51 20.43 30.58
C GLN A 28 5.22 20.88 29.30
N HIS A 29 6.30 20.18 28.95
CA HIS A 29 7.08 20.44 27.74
C HIS A 29 6.88 19.37 26.65
N SER A 30 6.18 18.29 26.98
CA SER A 30 5.81 17.22 26.07
C SER A 30 4.39 16.74 26.39
N LEU A 31 3.57 16.55 25.37
CA LEU A 31 2.21 16.07 25.46
C LEU A 31 2.01 14.97 24.44
N ASP A 32 1.31 13.92 24.87
CA ASP A 32 1.00 12.75 24.07
C ASP A 32 -0.52 12.61 24.02
N VAL A 33 -1.06 12.48 22.82
CA VAL A 33 -2.51 12.36 22.59
C VAL A 33 -2.79 11.33 21.49
N VAL A 34 -3.95 10.69 21.55
CA VAL A 34 -4.42 9.81 20.48
C VAL A 34 -5.22 10.64 19.48
N GLN A 35 -5.04 10.37 18.19
CA GLN A 35 -5.78 11.01 17.11
C GLN A 35 -7.29 10.94 17.36
N GLY A 36 -7.96 12.06 17.10
CA GLY A 36 -9.38 12.27 17.36
C GLY A 36 -9.66 12.87 18.75
N ASP A 37 -8.77 12.69 19.72
CA ASP A 37 -8.93 13.27 21.05
C ASP A 37 -8.57 14.77 21.06
N SER A 38 -8.94 15.42 22.15
CA SER A 38 -8.65 16.83 22.40
C SER A 38 -7.52 16.99 23.40
N VAL A 39 -6.64 17.96 23.20
CA VAL A 39 -5.48 18.22 24.07
C VAL A 39 -5.42 19.69 24.47
N MET A 40 -5.06 19.97 25.73
CA MET A 40 -4.76 21.32 26.18
C MET A 40 -3.25 21.57 26.13
N LEU A 41 -2.83 22.56 25.34
CA LEU A 41 -1.46 23.04 25.32
C LEU A 41 -1.29 24.13 26.39
N PRO A 42 -0.46 23.88 27.42
CA PRO A 42 -0.35 24.79 28.55
C PRO A 42 0.53 25.98 28.22
N CYS A 43 0.08 27.19 28.55
CA CYS A 43 0.90 28.39 28.57
C CYS A 43 0.32 29.36 29.61
N SER A 44 1.00 29.44 30.75
CA SER A 44 0.72 30.45 31.76
C SER A 44 1.68 31.61 31.59
N PHE A 45 1.22 32.83 31.87
CA PHE A 45 2.10 33.99 31.89
C PHE A 45 1.82 34.90 33.08
N PHE A 46 2.81 35.71 33.43
CA PHE A 46 2.73 36.72 34.47
C PHE A 46 3.26 38.03 33.93
N THR A 47 2.49 39.11 34.14
CA THR A 47 2.81 40.47 33.74
C THR A 47 2.32 41.42 34.83
N MET A 48 3.03 42.52 35.03
CA MET A 48 2.64 43.57 35.98
C MET A 48 1.95 44.74 35.29
N SER A 49 1.94 44.75 33.95
CA SER A 49 1.30 45.79 33.15
C SER A 49 -0.18 45.48 32.90
N PRO A 50 -1.04 46.51 32.71
CA PRO A 50 -2.43 46.30 32.30
C PRO A 50 -2.50 45.47 31.01
N LEU A 51 -3.50 44.59 30.90
CA LEU A 51 -3.65 43.67 29.77
C LEU A 51 -4.25 44.32 28.50
N SER A 52 -4.34 45.65 28.45
CA SER A 52 -4.96 46.39 27.34
C SER A 52 -4.20 46.29 26.02
N ARG A 53 -2.91 45.91 26.06
CA ARG A 53 -2.05 45.66 24.90
C ARG A 53 -1.49 44.24 24.90
N LEU A 54 -2.20 43.32 25.54
CA LEU A 54 -1.83 41.92 25.56
C LEU A 54 -1.93 41.34 24.15
N ASN A 55 -0.82 40.76 23.69
CA ASN A 55 -0.73 40.02 22.45
C ASN A 55 -0.15 38.63 22.73
N ILE A 56 -0.89 37.59 22.35
CA ILE A 56 -0.49 36.19 22.52
C ILE A 56 -0.48 35.53 21.14
N VAL A 57 0.63 34.91 20.78
CA VAL A 57 0.79 34.22 19.50
C VAL A 57 1.18 32.78 19.77
N TRP A 58 0.37 31.85 19.27
CA TRP A 58 0.76 30.45 19.16
C TRP A 58 1.18 30.14 17.73
N THR A 59 2.35 29.55 17.60
CA THR A 59 2.85 28.99 16.34
C THR A 59 3.19 27.53 16.51
N LYS A 60 3.07 26.77 15.42
CA LYS A 60 3.47 25.37 15.34
C LYS A 60 4.55 25.20 14.28
N THR A 61 5.62 24.53 14.67
CA THR A 61 6.66 24.05 13.78
C THR A 61 6.47 22.54 13.57
N PRO A 62 6.07 22.09 12.36
CA PRO A 62 5.94 20.67 12.06
C PRO A 62 7.27 19.93 12.21
N LEU A 63 7.22 18.68 12.66
CA LEU A 63 8.42 17.82 12.75
C LEU A 63 9.01 17.50 11.36
N SER A 64 8.15 17.40 10.33
CA SER A 64 8.54 17.12 8.96
C SER A 64 9.23 18.29 8.26
N ASP A 65 8.92 19.53 8.65
CA ASP A 65 9.50 20.73 8.08
C ASP A 65 9.78 21.79 9.17
N PRO A 66 10.96 21.70 9.82
CA PRO A 66 11.32 22.62 10.90
C PRO A 66 11.51 24.07 10.48
N ARG A 67 11.55 24.36 9.17
CA ARG A 67 11.83 25.71 8.63
C ARG A 67 10.57 26.52 8.34
N SER A 68 9.39 25.91 8.41
CA SER A 68 8.11 26.55 8.08
C SER A 68 7.15 26.60 9.28
N PRO A 69 7.39 27.48 10.27
CA PRO A 69 6.44 27.68 11.35
C PRO A 69 5.12 28.23 10.80
N SER A 70 4.01 27.70 11.27
CA SER A 70 2.66 28.11 10.90
C SER A 70 1.95 28.74 12.09
N GLN A 71 1.15 29.78 11.83
CA GLN A 71 0.30 30.38 12.86
C GLN A 71 -0.80 29.39 13.26
N VAL A 72 -1.07 29.29 14.56
CA VAL A 72 -2.11 28.43 15.15
C VAL A 72 -3.31 29.27 15.57
N ILE A 73 -3.08 30.19 16.51
CA ILE A 73 -4.10 31.12 17.02
C ILE A 73 -3.39 32.36 17.59
N VAL A 74 -4.00 33.53 17.42
CA VAL A 74 -3.49 34.80 17.92
C VAL A 74 -4.55 35.47 18.77
N TYR A 75 -4.18 36.00 19.93
CA TYR A 75 -5.01 36.94 20.67
C TYR A 75 -4.43 38.34 20.49
N ASP A 76 -5.21 39.24 19.93
CA ASP A 76 -4.81 40.62 19.66
C ASP A 76 -6.01 41.56 19.84
N HIS A 77 -5.80 42.68 20.55
CA HIS A 77 -6.82 43.71 20.78
C HIS A 77 -8.19 43.17 21.28
N GLY A 78 -8.20 42.13 22.11
CA GLY A 78 -9.43 41.57 22.68
C GLY A 78 -10.12 40.51 21.80
N GLN A 79 -9.53 40.14 20.67
CA GLN A 79 -10.07 39.15 19.74
C GLN A 79 -9.12 37.97 19.57
N ALA A 80 -9.71 36.78 19.44
CA ALA A 80 -8.98 35.56 19.06
C ALA A 80 -9.11 35.34 17.55
N ILE A 81 -7.98 35.15 16.87
CA ILE A 81 -7.87 34.97 15.44
C ILE A 81 -7.27 33.59 15.19
N GLU A 82 -8.10 32.67 14.74
CA GLU A 82 -7.71 31.29 14.43
C GLU A 82 -7.03 31.22 13.05
N SER A 83 -6.12 30.27 12.92
CA SER A 83 -5.57 29.90 11.61
C SER A 83 -6.65 29.22 10.76
N PRO A 84 -6.77 29.53 9.45
CA PRO A 84 -7.76 28.91 8.58
C PRO A 84 -7.72 27.37 8.56
N VAL A 85 -6.54 26.78 8.73
CA VAL A 85 -6.33 25.32 8.73
C VAL A 85 -6.87 24.65 10.01
N LEU A 86 -6.98 25.41 11.10
CA LEU A 86 -7.41 24.93 12.42
C LEU A 86 -8.76 25.49 12.85
N MET A 87 -9.47 26.14 11.92
CA MET A 87 -10.71 26.84 12.21
C MET A 87 -11.75 25.90 12.85
N GLY A 88 -12.27 26.30 14.01
CA GLY A 88 -13.23 25.53 14.79
C GLY A 88 -12.63 24.38 15.62
N ARG A 89 -11.31 24.14 15.54
CA ARG A 89 -10.62 23.12 16.34
C ARG A 89 -9.75 23.70 17.43
N VAL A 90 -9.31 24.96 17.31
CA VAL A 90 -8.42 25.60 18.28
C VAL A 90 -9.10 26.78 18.96
N ALA A 91 -8.96 26.90 20.28
CA ALA A 91 -9.50 28.02 21.03
C ALA A 91 -8.64 28.34 22.26
N PHE A 92 -8.64 29.60 22.70
CA PHE A 92 -8.14 29.96 24.03
C PHE A 92 -9.14 29.51 25.10
N LEU A 93 -8.63 29.02 26.24
CA LEU A 93 -9.49 28.59 27.35
C LEU A 93 -9.83 29.74 28.30
N ASP A 94 -8.83 30.48 28.77
CA ASP A 94 -8.96 31.41 29.91
C ASP A 94 -8.32 32.79 29.63
N VAL A 95 -8.38 33.26 28.38
CA VAL A 95 -7.87 34.58 27.97
C VAL A 95 -8.76 35.71 28.55
N PRO A 96 -8.22 36.86 29.00
CA PRO A 96 -6.83 37.31 28.93
C PRO A 96 -5.94 36.88 30.09
N TRP A 97 -6.40 36.01 30.99
CA TRP A 97 -5.66 35.67 32.22
C TRP A 97 -4.67 34.52 32.03
N ARG A 98 -4.92 33.62 31.09
CA ARG A 98 -4.02 32.53 30.69
C ARG A 98 -3.92 32.46 29.17
N ALA A 99 -2.83 31.90 28.69
CA ALA A 99 -2.56 31.68 27.28
C ALA A 99 -2.75 30.19 26.89
N ASP A 100 -3.34 29.38 27.77
CA ASP A 100 -3.68 27.98 27.49
C ASP A 100 -4.64 27.90 26.29
N ILE A 101 -4.35 26.98 25.38
CA ILE A 101 -5.22 26.68 24.25
C ILE A 101 -5.67 25.22 24.29
N ILE A 102 -6.87 24.97 23.76
CA ILE A 102 -7.35 23.62 23.48
C ILE A 102 -7.28 23.37 21.97
N LEU A 103 -6.86 22.16 21.60
CA LEU A 103 -6.90 21.65 20.24
C LEU A 103 -7.79 20.41 20.22
N ASN A 104 -8.93 20.49 19.54
CA ASN A 104 -9.92 19.44 19.43
C ASN A 104 -9.74 18.60 18.16
N GLY A 105 -10.07 17.31 18.23
CA GLY A 105 -10.04 16.43 17.06
C GLY A 105 -8.64 16.37 16.44
N THR A 106 -7.64 16.01 17.24
CA THR A 106 -6.24 16.00 16.82
C THR A 106 -5.97 15.03 15.67
N HIS A 107 -5.11 15.40 14.74
CA HIS A 107 -4.60 14.53 13.67
C HIS A 107 -3.11 14.30 13.81
N THR A 108 -2.56 13.24 13.21
CA THR A 108 -1.12 12.99 13.17
C THR A 108 -0.34 14.18 12.59
N SER A 109 -0.92 14.88 11.63
CA SER A 109 -0.37 16.10 11.06
C SER A 109 -0.24 17.23 12.08
N ASP A 110 -0.99 17.23 13.19
CA ASP A 110 -0.95 18.25 14.25
C ASP A 110 0.25 18.11 15.17
N ALA A 111 0.96 16.98 15.12
CA ALA A 111 2.21 16.78 15.85
C ALA A 111 3.26 17.85 15.46
N GLY A 112 4.05 18.28 16.43
CA GLY A 112 5.05 19.32 16.22
C GLY A 112 5.43 20.06 17.50
N MET A 113 6.32 21.02 17.36
CA MET A 113 6.71 21.91 18.44
C MET A 113 5.83 23.16 18.41
N TYR A 114 5.06 23.36 19.47
CA TYR A 114 4.22 24.53 19.64
C TYR A 114 4.94 25.55 20.51
N ARG A 115 4.90 26.80 20.06
CA ARG A 115 5.56 27.93 20.71
C ARG A 115 4.52 29.00 21.04
N CYS A 116 4.42 29.30 22.32
CA CYS A 116 3.60 30.37 22.89
C CYS A 116 4.48 31.60 23.10
N VAL A 117 4.14 32.72 22.45
CA VAL A 117 4.83 34.00 22.59
C VAL A 117 3.85 35.00 23.17
N VAL A 118 4.19 35.59 24.31
CA VAL A 118 3.35 36.58 25.01
C VAL A 118 4.09 37.90 25.09
N SER A 119 3.44 38.97 24.64
CA SER A 119 3.94 40.34 24.76
C SER A 119 2.86 41.23 25.38
N ASN A 120 3.28 42.13 26.29
CA ASN A 120 2.36 43.08 26.92
C ASN A 120 3.05 44.44 27.17
N PRO A 121 3.16 45.30 26.15
CA PRO A 121 3.78 46.63 26.30
C PRO A 121 3.05 47.47 27.37
N PRO A 122 3.75 48.26 28.22
CA PRO A 122 5.07 48.85 27.97
C PRO A 122 6.24 48.07 28.56
N GLU A 123 6.06 46.80 28.92
CA GLU A 123 7.14 45.95 29.41
C GLU A 123 8.31 45.97 28.41
N ALA A 124 9.47 46.43 28.87
CA ALA A 124 10.65 46.68 28.04
C ALA A 124 11.51 45.43 27.85
N GLY A 125 11.22 44.37 28.60
CA GLY A 125 11.79 43.06 28.35
C GLY A 125 11.31 42.49 27.01
N GLY A 126 12.09 41.56 26.45
CA GLY A 126 11.62 40.78 25.29
C GLY A 126 10.32 40.02 25.59
N PRO A 127 9.62 39.56 24.55
CA PRO A 127 8.40 38.77 24.74
C PRO A 127 8.72 37.50 25.56
N GLY A 128 7.79 37.13 26.44
CA GLY A 128 7.87 35.85 27.13
C GLY A 128 7.62 34.72 26.14
N VAL A 129 8.38 33.62 26.26
CA VAL A 129 8.31 32.49 25.34
C VAL A 129 8.20 31.18 26.13
N GLY A 130 7.32 30.30 25.68
CA GLY A 130 7.22 28.93 26.16
C GLY A 130 7.08 27.96 24.98
N GLU A 131 7.63 26.76 25.12
CA GLU A 131 7.58 25.71 24.10
C GLU A 131 7.11 24.37 24.68
N VAL A 132 6.30 23.67 23.89
CA VAL A 132 5.77 22.34 24.21
C VAL A 132 5.72 21.50 22.93
N THR A 133 6.20 20.26 23.01
CA THR A 133 6.13 19.30 21.91
C THR A 133 4.84 18.49 22.03
N LEU A 134 4.08 18.40 20.96
CA LEU A 134 2.89 17.55 20.87
C LEU A 134 3.20 16.33 19.99
N SER A 135 3.03 15.14 20.55
CA SER A 135 3.01 13.86 19.82
C SER A 135 1.57 13.41 19.65
N VAL A 136 1.18 13.06 18.42
CA VAL A 136 -0.14 12.50 18.13
C VAL A 136 0.02 11.07 17.63
N PHE A 137 -0.55 10.13 18.36
CA PHE A 137 -0.48 8.69 18.07
C PHE A 137 -1.76 8.24 17.36
N ALA A 138 -1.64 7.24 16.49
CA ALA A 138 -2.73 6.69 15.71
C ALA A 138 -2.65 5.16 15.69
N PRO A 139 -3.76 4.44 15.97
CA PRO A 139 -3.78 2.99 15.76
C PRO A 139 -3.54 2.69 14.26
N PRO A 140 -3.13 1.46 13.91
CA PRO A 140 -3.00 1.11 12.50
C PRO A 140 -4.35 1.26 11.81
N SER A 141 -4.35 1.97 10.69
CA SER A 141 -5.46 1.97 9.74
C SER A 141 -5.69 0.58 9.15
N LEU A 142 -6.86 0.36 8.56
CA LEU A 142 -7.19 -0.92 7.93
C LEU A 142 -6.18 -1.24 6.81
N PRO A 143 -5.44 -2.36 6.90
CA PRO A 143 -4.41 -2.68 5.92
C PRO A 143 -5.03 -3.14 4.59
N LEU A 144 -4.38 -2.74 3.49
CA LEU A 144 -4.67 -3.19 2.14
C LEU A 144 -3.71 -4.32 1.77
N CYS A 145 -4.28 -5.50 1.54
CA CYS A 145 -3.55 -6.69 1.10
C CYS A 145 -3.78 -6.95 -0.40
N LEU A 146 -2.72 -7.09 -1.18
CA LEU A 146 -2.76 -7.41 -2.61
C LEU A 146 -1.71 -8.47 -2.96
N TRP A 147 -1.92 -9.21 -4.05
CA TRP A 147 -0.92 -10.12 -4.58
C TRP A 147 -0.72 -9.90 -6.08
N GLU A 148 0.50 -10.12 -6.54
CA GLU A 148 0.90 -9.98 -7.94
C GLU A 148 1.85 -11.12 -8.33
N GLY A 149 1.98 -11.40 -9.64
CA GLY A 149 2.89 -12.41 -10.18
C GLY A 149 2.17 -13.58 -10.86
N ASP A 150 2.90 -14.69 -11.03
CA ASP A 150 2.40 -15.91 -11.66
C ASP A 150 2.13 -17.00 -10.62
N ALA A 151 0.85 -17.27 -10.38
CA ALA A 151 0.39 -18.33 -9.50
C ALA A 151 0.35 -19.72 -10.17
N SER A 152 0.97 -19.90 -11.34
CA SER A 152 1.19 -21.22 -11.93
C SER A 152 2.32 -21.97 -11.20
N ALA A 153 2.27 -23.30 -11.24
CA ALA A 153 3.29 -24.14 -10.63
C ALA A 153 4.67 -23.85 -11.25
N GLY A 154 5.66 -23.49 -10.42
CA GLY A 154 6.97 -23.02 -10.85
C GLY A 154 7.08 -21.50 -11.04
N GLY A 155 5.97 -20.76 -10.96
CA GLY A 155 5.93 -19.31 -11.02
C GLY A 155 6.44 -18.63 -9.74
N SER A 156 6.23 -17.32 -9.65
CA SER A 156 6.59 -16.50 -8.47
C SER A 156 5.50 -15.49 -8.18
N VAL A 157 5.14 -15.37 -6.89
CA VAL A 157 4.07 -14.49 -6.40
C VAL A 157 4.60 -13.62 -5.28
N THR A 158 4.22 -12.35 -5.27
CA THR A 158 4.49 -11.42 -4.16
C THR A 158 3.19 -11.02 -3.50
N LEU A 159 3.07 -11.27 -2.20
CA LEU A 159 2.02 -10.75 -1.34
C LEU A 159 2.48 -9.41 -0.76
N SER A 160 1.61 -8.42 -0.76
CA SER A 160 1.89 -7.07 -0.27
C SER A 160 0.83 -6.64 0.73
N CYS A 161 1.26 -5.96 1.78
CA CYS A 161 0.41 -5.43 2.83
C CYS A 161 0.86 -4.01 3.13
N ALA A 162 -0.05 -3.04 3.06
CA ALA A 162 0.25 -1.64 3.33
C ALA A 162 -0.84 -1.00 4.19
N VAL A 163 -0.44 -0.08 5.08
CA VAL A 163 -1.35 0.77 5.86
C VAL A 163 -1.10 2.24 5.50
N GLN A 164 -2.14 3.08 5.59
CA GLN A 164 -2.01 4.51 5.30
C GLN A 164 -1.46 5.28 6.49
N GLU A 165 -1.92 4.94 7.69
CA GLU A 165 -1.59 5.60 8.94
C GLU A 165 -1.36 4.56 10.04
N ALA A 166 -0.27 4.73 10.80
CA ALA A 166 0.05 4.00 12.02
C ALA A 166 1.18 4.74 12.76
N VAL A 167 0.89 5.27 13.95
CA VAL A 167 1.86 6.01 14.78
C VAL A 167 1.75 5.55 16.23
N PRO A 168 2.77 4.95 16.86
CA PRO A 168 4.13 4.76 16.34
C PRO A 168 4.21 3.76 15.18
N VAL A 169 5.40 3.69 14.56
CA VAL A 169 5.70 2.73 13.49
C VAL A 169 5.28 1.32 13.92
N PRO A 170 4.42 0.64 13.14
CA PRO A 170 3.87 -0.65 13.54
C PRO A 170 4.84 -1.80 13.23
N GLU A 171 4.65 -2.91 13.93
CA GLU A 171 5.20 -4.20 13.55
C GLU A 171 4.27 -4.86 12.52
N MET A 172 4.84 -5.45 11.46
CA MET A 172 4.09 -6.19 10.45
C MET A 172 4.53 -7.66 10.43
N ARG A 173 3.57 -8.57 10.33
CA ARG A 173 3.81 -10.02 10.27
C ARG A 173 2.94 -10.67 9.21
N TRP A 174 3.53 -11.58 8.46
CA TRP A 174 2.81 -12.46 7.54
C TRP A 174 2.70 -13.86 8.12
N GLU A 175 1.52 -14.45 8.03
CA GLU A 175 1.23 -15.79 8.49
C GLU A 175 0.39 -16.51 7.43
N LYS A 176 0.70 -17.77 7.18
CA LYS A 176 -0.24 -18.69 6.52
C LYS A 176 -1.16 -19.25 7.58
N LEU A 177 -2.47 -19.27 7.35
CA LEU A 177 -3.47 -19.81 8.28
C LEU A 177 -3.98 -21.20 7.89
N GLU A 178 -4.03 -21.47 6.59
CA GLU A 178 -4.52 -22.74 6.04
C GLU A 178 -3.47 -23.30 5.05
N PRO A 179 -3.13 -24.60 5.08
CA PRO A 179 -3.70 -25.65 5.95
C PRO A 179 -3.08 -25.72 7.36
N GLU A 180 -1.95 -25.05 7.59
CA GLU A 180 -1.26 -24.99 8.89
C GLU A 180 -0.80 -23.56 9.17
N GLU A 181 -0.81 -23.18 10.44
CA GLU A 181 -0.35 -21.88 10.89
C GLU A 181 1.18 -21.80 10.82
N MET A 182 1.70 -20.91 9.97
CA MET A 182 3.13 -20.73 9.77
C MET A 182 3.46 -19.25 9.63
N SER A 183 4.36 -18.73 10.46
CA SER A 183 4.94 -17.39 10.28
C SER A 183 5.87 -17.37 9.06
N LEU A 184 5.78 -16.31 8.27
CA LEU A 184 6.48 -16.18 7.00
C LEU A 184 7.45 -14.99 7.05
N PRO A 185 8.55 -15.06 6.28
CA PRO A 185 9.49 -13.95 6.19
C PRO A 185 8.80 -12.71 5.63
N ILE A 186 9.22 -11.53 6.10
CA ILE A 186 8.70 -10.24 5.64
C ILE A 186 9.85 -9.36 5.18
N ASN A 187 9.69 -8.79 4.01
CA ASN A 187 10.57 -7.77 3.45
C ASN A 187 9.87 -6.43 3.58
N MET A 188 10.36 -5.58 4.48
CA MET A 188 9.82 -4.24 4.69
C MET A 188 10.23 -3.31 3.54
N ASP A 189 9.24 -2.65 2.94
CA ASP A 189 9.40 -1.62 1.91
C ASP A 189 9.01 -0.26 2.52
N GLY A 190 9.93 0.32 3.29
CA GLY A 190 9.64 1.45 4.17
C GLY A 190 9.03 1.03 5.51
N THR A 191 8.32 1.94 6.19
CA THR A 191 7.79 1.72 7.55
C THR A 191 6.35 1.21 7.59
N LEU A 192 5.58 1.42 6.51
CA LEU A 192 4.14 1.15 6.46
C LEU A 192 3.75 0.16 5.36
N LYS A 193 4.72 -0.56 4.80
CA LYS A 193 4.49 -1.59 3.78
C LYS A 193 5.44 -2.77 3.98
N GLY A 194 4.88 -3.97 3.92
CA GLY A 194 5.59 -5.23 4.08
C GLY A 194 5.19 -6.21 2.99
N THR A 195 6.18 -6.89 2.43
CA THR A 195 6.01 -7.82 1.31
C THR A 195 6.52 -9.21 1.65
N LEU A 196 5.92 -10.23 1.04
CA LEU A 196 6.34 -11.63 1.12
C LEU A 196 6.43 -12.16 -0.31
N SER A 197 7.63 -12.58 -0.72
CA SER A 197 7.86 -13.21 -2.01
C SER A 197 7.90 -14.72 -1.87
N ILE A 198 7.14 -15.42 -2.71
CA ILE A 198 7.09 -16.88 -2.79
C ILE A 198 7.52 -17.27 -4.20
N GLU A 199 8.72 -17.81 -4.31
CA GLU A 199 9.28 -18.30 -5.58
C GLU A 199 9.01 -19.79 -5.76
N ASN A 200 9.04 -20.25 -7.02
CA ASN A 200 8.82 -21.65 -7.39
C ASN A 200 7.54 -22.22 -6.74
N VAL A 201 6.43 -21.50 -6.94
CA VAL A 201 5.17 -21.75 -6.26
C VAL A 201 4.65 -23.15 -6.60
N SER A 202 4.13 -23.86 -5.60
CA SER A 202 3.57 -25.22 -5.73
C SER A 202 2.16 -25.29 -5.15
N SER A 203 1.46 -26.42 -5.35
CA SER A 203 0.12 -26.61 -4.77
C SER A 203 0.09 -26.44 -3.25
N GLN A 204 1.21 -26.71 -2.56
CA GLN A 204 1.36 -26.53 -1.11
C GLN A 204 1.32 -25.05 -0.70
N ASN A 205 1.62 -24.11 -1.59
CA ASN A 205 1.52 -22.67 -1.32
C ASN A 205 0.10 -22.15 -1.46
N SER A 206 -0.86 -22.97 -1.92
CA SER A 206 -2.27 -22.58 -1.86
C SER A 206 -2.72 -22.48 -0.40
N GLY A 207 -3.56 -21.50 -0.09
CA GLY A 207 -4.05 -21.30 1.27
C GLY A 207 -4.54 -19.89 1.55
N LEU A 208 -4.92 -19.68 2.81
CA LEU A 208 -5.27 -18.37 3.35
C LEU A 208 -4.04 -17.78 4.05
N TYR A 209 -3.69 -16.55 3.67
CA TYR A 209 -2.60 -15.77 4.24
C TYR A 209 -3.18 -14.58 5.00
N ARG A 210 -2.59 -14.24 6.15
CA ARG A 210 -2.93 -13.12 7.01
C ARG A 210 -1.73 -12.20 7.13
N CYS A 211 -1.94 -10.92 6.86
CA CYS A 211 -1.04 -9.87 7.31
C CYS A 211 -1.60 -9.27 8.59
N THR A 212 -0.78 -9.19 9.64
CA THR A 212 -1.10 -8.55 10.91
C THR A 212 -0.22 -7.32 11.06
N VAL A 213 -0.83 -6.16 11.32
CA VAL A 213 -0.15 -4.87 11.54
C VAL A 213 -0.51 -4.39 12.93
N SER A 214 0.48 -4.17 13.79
CA SER A 214 0.25 -3.85 15.21
C SER A 214 1.14 -2.73 15.71
N ASN A 215 0.57 -1.81 16.49
CA ASN A 215 1.35 -0.89 17.32
C ASN A 215 0.80 -0.87 18.76
N THR A 216 1.29 0.04 19.60
CA THR A 216 0.89 0.15 21.01
C THR A 216 -0.57 0.53 21.23
N LEU A 217 -1.27 1.05 20.20
CA LEU A 217 -2.67 1.45 20.27
C LEU A 217 -3.64 0.41 19.72
N GLY A 218 -3.15 -0.57 18.94
CA GLY A 218 -4.02 -1.63 18.44
C GLY A 218 -3.41 -2.46 17.33
N THR A 219 -4.24 -3.36 16.82
CA THR A 219 -3.87 -4.34 15.81
C THR A 219 -4.94 -4.37 14.73
N GLN A 220 -4.53 -4.42 13.46
CA GLN A 220 -5.39 -4.62 12.30
C GLN A 220 -4.84 -5.74 11.43
N CYS A 221 -5.72 -6.40 10.68
CA CYS A 221 -5.33 -7.50 9.81
C CYS A 221 -6.02 -7.43 8.46
N CYS A 222 -5.37 -7.98 7.43
CA CYS A 222 -5.98 -8.28 6.14
C CYS A 222 -5.61 -9.68 5.65
N TYR A 223 -6.38 -10.19 4.70
CA TYR A 223 -6.30 -11.59 4.28
C TYR A 223 -6.16 -11.70 2.76
N ILE A 224 -5.39 -12.70 2.31
CA ILE A 224 -5.25 -13.07 0.89
C ILE A 224 -5.48 -14.58 0.77
N ARG A 225 -6.35 -14.99 -0.15
CA ARG A 225 -6.48 -16.40 -0.54
C ARG A 225 -5.69 -16.62 -1.83
N LEU A 226 -4.60 -17.38 -1.74
CA LEU A 226 -3.77 -17.74 -2.88
C LEU A 226 -4.17 -19.13 -3.39
N HIS A 227 -4.39 -19.25 -4.70
CA HIS A 227 -4.67 -20.51 -5.36
C HIS A 227 -3.64 -20.75 -6.46
N VAL A 228 -2.94 -21.88 -6.38
CA VAL A 228 -1.85 -22.22 -7.32
C VAL A 228 -2.37 -23.19 -8.37
N TYR A 229 -2.15 -22.86 -9.64
CA TYR A 229 -2.61 -23.68 -10.76
C TYR A 229 -1.51 -24.62 -11.21
N SER A 230 -1.83 -25.90 -11.37
CA SER A 230 -0.91 -26.84 -12.00
C SER A 230 -0.84 -26.59 -13.50
N SER A 231 0.38 -26.49 -14.04
CA SER A 231 0.60 -26.58 -15.49
C SER A 231 0.48 -28.04 -15.93
N LEU A 232 -0.74 -28.59 -15.86
CA LEU A 232 -1.07 -29.95 -16.31
C LEU A 232 -1.82 -29.93 -17.66
N GLY A 233 -1.81 -28.79 -18.37
CA GLY A 233 -2.20 -28.77 -19.77
C GLY A 233 -1.14 -29.49 -20.60
N PRO A 234 -1.51 -30.42 -21.51
CA PRO A 234 -0.53 -30.98 -22.43
C PRO A 234 0.13 -29.82 -23.18
N SER A 235 1.46 -29.74 -23.11
CA SER A 235 2.17 -28.71 -23.85
C SER A 235 1.80 -28.83 -25.33
N PRO A 236 1.73 -27.71 -26.09
CA PRO A 236 1.38 -27.75 -27.51
C PRO A 236 2.23 -28.78 -28.29
N GLY A 237 3.48 -28.98 -27.87
CA GLY A 237 4.39 -29.98 -28.44
C GLY A 237 3.98 -31.44 -28.22
N VAL A 238 3.36 -31.78 -27.09
CA VAL A 238 2.90 -33.17 -26.81
C VAL A 238 1.69 -33.51 -27.68
N LEU A 239 0.74 -32.60 -27.86
CA LEU A 239 -0.40 -32.79 -28.76
C LEU A 239 0.07 -32.92 -30.21
N GLN A 240 0.97 -32.04 -30.64
CA GLN A 240 1.51 -32.05 -31.99
C GLN A 240 2.35 -33.32 -32.27
N GLY A 241 3.13 -33.79 -31.28
CA GLY A 241 3.86 -35.06 -31.38
C GLY A 241 2.95 -36.30 -31.45
N ALA A 242 1.86 -36.32 -30.68
CA ALA A 242 0.88 -37.41 -30.72
C ALA A 242 0.12 -37.47 -32.07
N LEU A 243 -0.24 -36.32 -32.64
CA LEU A 243 -0.84 -36.24 -33.97
C LEU A 243 0.11 -36.72 -35.07
N LEU A 244 1.39 -36.35 -35.00
CA LEU A 244 2.39 -36.79 -35.99
C LEU A 244 2.66 -38.30 -35.91
N SER A 245 2.70 -38.88 -34.71
CA SER A 245 2.88 -40.34 -34.57
C SER A 245 1.64 -41.12 -35.04
N LEU A 246 0.44 -40.62 -34.76
CA LEU A 246 -0.82 -41.21 -35.25
C LEU A 246 -0.95 -41.14 -36.78
N THR A 247 -0.56 -40.02 -37.39
CA THR A 247 -0.57 -39.87 -38.85
C THR A 247 0.47 -40.77 -39.52
N MET A 248 1.69 -40.83 -38.98
CA MET A 248 2.75 -41.72 -39.50
C MET A 248 2.38 -43.20 -39.41
N THR A 249 1.74 -43.63 -38.31
CA THR A 249 1.29 -45.02 -38.16
C THR A 249 0.18 -45.38 -39.15
N LEU A 250 -0.79 -44.48 -39.38
CA LEU A 250 -1.82 -44.67 -40.41
C LEU A 250 -1.23 -44.75 -41.83
N VAL A 251 -0.26 -43.91 -42.16
CA VAL A 251 0.42 -43.94 -43.47
C VAL A 251 1.18 -45.25 -43.66
N LEU A 252 1.92 -45.72 -42.64
CA LEU A 252 2.64 -46.99 -42.71
C LEU A 252 1.69 -48.18 -42.87
N LEU A 253 0.55 -48.18 -42.16
CA LEU A 253 -0.48 -49.20 -42.32
C LEU A 253 -1.08 -49.20 -43.73
N ALA A 254 -1.40 -48.02 -44.28
CA ALA A 254 -1.90 -47.90 -45.64
C ALA A 254 -0.89 -48.38 -46.69
N LEU A 255 0.39 -48.01 -46.54
CA LEU A 255 1.47 -48.49 -47.41
C LEU A 255 1.65 -50.01 -47.32
N SER A 256 1.57 -50.57 -46.10
CA SER A 256 1.65 -52.02 -45.91
C SER A 256 0.47 -52.74 -46.57
N ALA A 257 -0.75 -52.22 -46.44
CA ALA A 257 -1.94 -52.75 -47.09
C ALA A 257 -1.84 -52.66 -48.61
N LEU A 258 -1.31 -51.55 -49.14
CA LEU A 258 -1.12 -51.35 -50.57
C LEU A 258 -0.04 -52.29 -51.14
N LEU A 259 1.06 -52.52 -50.40
CA LEU A 259 2.06 -53.52 -50.76
C LEU A 259 1.50 -54.94 -50.73
N LEU A 260 0.70 -55.28 -49.73
CA LEU A 260 0.01 -56.57 -49.65
C LEU A 260 -0.98 -56.74 -50.81
N TRP A 261 -1.72 -55.69 -51.15
CA TRP A 261 -2.64 -55.68 -52.27
C TRP A 261 -1.92 -55.84 -53.62
N LEU A 262 -0.81 -55.13 -53.83
CA LEU A 262 0.02 -55.28 -55.03
C LEU A 262 0.65 -56.67 -55.14
N ARG A 263 1.12 -57.25 -54.03
CA ARG A 263 1.60 -58.65 -54.01
C ARG A 263 0.50 -59.63 -54.37
N HIS A 264 -0.72 -59.38 -53.90
CA HIS A 264 -1.88 -60.21 -54.23
C HIS A 264 -2.30 -60.04 -55.70
N SER A 265 -2.34 -58.82 -56.23
CA SER A 265 -2.74 -58.55 -57.61
C SER A 265 -1.73 -59.10 -58.62
N VAL A 266 -0.42 -59.00 -58.34
CA VAL A 266 0.62 -59.65 -59.15
C VAL A 266 0.51 -61.18 -59.02
N ARG A 267 0.30 -61.71 -57.82
CA ARG A 267 0.07 -63.16 -57.65
C ARG A 267 -1.14 -63.64 -58.45
N MET A 268 -2.22 -62.85 -58.51
CA MET A 268 -3.42 -63.15 -59.32
C MET A 268 -3.16 -63.01 -60.83
N SER A 269 -2.33 -62.05 -61.27
CA SER A 269 -1.97 -61.91 -62.70
C SER A 269 -1.13 -63.08 -63.21
N TRP A 270 -0.35 -63.75 -62.35
CA TRP A 270 0.33 -65.00 -62.69
C TRP A 270 -0.63 -66.16 -62.98
N TRP A 271 -1.84 -66.17 -62.40
CA TRP A 271 -2.88 -67.16 -62.75
C TRP A 271 -3.58 -66.85 -64.08
N GLN A 272 -3.67 -65.57 -64.46
CA GLN A 272 -4.29 -65.16 -65.74
C GLN A 272 -3.31 -65.31 -66.93
N GLY A 273 -2.00 -65.24 -66.69
CA GLY A 273 -0.97 -65.38 -67.73
C GLY A 273 -0.69 -66.81 -68.18
N GLU A 274 -1.23 -67.83 -67.50
CA GLU A 274 -1.03 -69.25 -67.84
C GLU A 274 -2.19 -69.83 -68.68
N GLU A 275 -3.30 -69.10 -68.87
CA GLU A 275 -4.45 -69.54 -69.69
C GLU A 275 -4.52 -68.94 -71.11
N ASP A 276 -3.69 -67.96 -71.46
CA ASP A 276 -3.63 -67.40 -72.83
C ASP A 276 -2.70 -68.19 -73.79
N GLY A 277 -2.58 -69.51 -73.57
CA GLY A 277 -1.89 -70.44 -74.44
C GLY A 277 -2.82 -71.57 -74.91
N CYS A 278 -3.33 -71.43 -76.14
CA CYS A 278 -3.97 -72.47 -76.98
C CYS A 278 -5.50 -72.62 -76.89
N TYR A 279 -6.21 -71.92 -77.79
CA TYR A 279 -7.45 -72.44 -78.39
C TYR A 279 -7.56 -72.03 -79.86
N ASN A 280 -7.15 -72.92 -80.77
CA ASN A 280 -7.66 -72.95 -82.14
C ASN A 280 -8.62 -74.14 -82.26
N LYS A 281 -9.92 -73.88 -82.35
CA LYS A 281 -10.96 -74.92 -82.56
C LYS A 281 -11.59 -74.77 -83.93
N ILE A 282 -11.18 -75.66 -84.84
CA ILE A 282 -11.72 -75.87 -86.18
C ILE A 282 -13.19 -76.30 -86.04
N ARG A 283 -14.10 -75.60 -86.73
CA ARG A 283 -15.53 -75.91 -86.76
C ARG A 283 -15.86 -76.55 -88.13
N TYR A 284 -16.10 -77.86 -88.12
CA TYR A 284 -16.60 -78.62 -89.26
C TYR A 284 -18.09 -78.30 -89.47
N THR A 285 -18.49 -77.97 -90.71
CA THR A 285 -19.90 -77.84 -91.11
C THR A 285 -20.23 -78.95 -92.11
N PRO A 286 -21.29 -79.76 -91.90
CA PRO A 286 -21.77 -80.68 -92.91
C PRO A 286 -22.82 -80.00 -93.80
N SER A 287 -22.74 -80.31 -95.09
CA SER A 287 -23.67 -79.89 -96.13
C SER A 287 -24.98 -80.70 -96.07
N LEU A 288 -26.11 -80.03 -96.27
CA LEU A 288 -27.34 -80.65 -96.74
C LEU A 288 -28.00 -79.80 -97.82
N ILE A 289 -28.51 -80.55 -98.78
CA ILE A 289 -28.81 -80.23 -100.18
C ILE A 289 -30.30 -79.86 -100.35
N ARG A 290 -30.58 -79.01 -101.36
CA ARG A 290 -31.78 -78.94 -102.25
C ARG A 290 -33.08 -78.25 -101.81
N ARG A 291 -33.47 -77.21 -102.59
CA ARG A 291 -34.60 -77.14 -103.57
C ARG A 291 -34.89 -75.64 -103.89
N THR A 292 -34.56 -75.06 -105.06
CA THR A 292 -35.21 -75.02 -106.40
C THR A 292 -36.54 -74.26 -106.56
N PHE A 293 -36.58 -73.44 -107.64
CA PHE A 293 -37.69 -72.73 -108.34
C PHE A 293 -38.21 -71.45 -107.65
N VAL A 294 -38.29 -70.27 -108.27
CA VAL A 294 -38.51 -69.83 -109.68
C VAL A 294 -37.56 -68.69 -110.03
#